data_AF-A0A382ZQU6-F1
#
_entry.id   AF-A0A382ZQU6-F1
#
_cell.length_a   1.000
_cell.length_b   1.000
_cell.length_c   1.000
_cell.angle_alpha   90.00
_cell.angle_beta   90.00
_cell.angle_gamma   90.00
#
_symmetry.space_group_name_H-M   'P 1'
#
loop_
_entity.id
_entity.type
_entity.pdbx_description
1 polymer ?
#
loop_
_entity_poly.entity_id
_entity_poly.type
_entity_poly.pdbx_seq_one_letter_code
_entity_poly.pdbx_strand_id
1 'polypeptide(L)'
;MMKKILFFITIFGFSTLLSQSVVSLDGSNDYLTTTETTGTKLEGDFTISGWVFPKGSATQQVFHNELFEIQYQGSYYRQFRIYPGGYSTTWGEASINEWHHIAVTRSSHTNAYDTLYVYVDGKQSLMFVRDQSSTTTFDGTMYLGRDPDYGEYFRGFMDEFA
;
A
#
# COMPACT_ATOMS: atom_id res chain seq x y z
N MET A 1 48.76 -46.43 17.03
CA MET A 1 47.35 -46.09 17.34
C MET A 1 47.18 -44.58 17.11
N MET A 2 46.67 -44.17 15.95
CA MET A 2 46.61 -42.75 15.54
C MET A 2 45.37 -42.08 16.14
N LYS A 3 45.55 -41.03 16.96
CA LYS A 3 44.46 -40.20 17.47
C LYS A 3 44.09 -39.15 16.42
N LYS A 4 42.86 -39.22 15.88
CA LYS A 4 42.32 -38.20 14.99
C LYS A 4 41.85 -37.01 15.81
N ILE A 5 42.39 -35.82 15.53
CA ILE A 5 41.93 -34.55 16.09
C ILE A 5 40.87 -33.99 15.15
N LEU A 6 39.68 -33.71 15.69
CA LEU A 6 38.56 -33.14 14.96
C LEU A 6 38.58 -31.62 15.13
N PHE A 7 38.74 -30.88 14.04
CA PHE A 7 38.60 -29.42 14.03
C PHE A 7 37.13 -29.04 13.87
N PHE A 8 36.55 -28.32 14.83
CA PHE A 8 35.28 -27.63 14.67
C PHE A 8 35.55 -26.24 14.09
N ILE A 9 35.09 -25.99 12.86
CA ILE A 9 35.03 -24.64 12.29
C ILE A 9 33.66 -24.08 12.66
N THR A 10 33.62 -23.16 13.62
CA THR A 10 32.42 -22.37 13.89
C THR A 10 32.39 -21.20 12.91
N ILE A 11 31.51 -21.25 11.92
CA ILE A 11 31.26 -20.11 11.02
C ILE A 11 30.42 -19.11 11.81
N PHE A 12 31.01 -17.98 12.21
CA PHE A 12 30.25 -16.81 12.62
C PHE A 12 29.68 -16.15 11.36
N GLY A 13 28.42 -16.44 11.06
CA GLY A 13 27.68 -15.71 10.03
C GLY A 13 27.49 -14.26 10.48
N PHE A 14 28.23 -13.34 9.88
CA PHE A 14 27.99 -11.91 10.02
C PHE A 14 26.74 -11.59 9.18
N SER A 15 25.55 -11.63 9.78
CA SER A 15 24.37 -11.04 9.12
C SER A 15 24.56 -9.54 9.14
N THR A 16 24.89 -8.94 8.01
CA THR A 16 24.66 -7.51 7.83
C THR A 16 23.16 -7.30 8.01
N LEU A 17 22.75 -6.76 9.17
CA LEU A 17 21.42 -6.20 9.31
C LEU A 17 21.39 -5.04 8.31
N LEU A 18 20.84 -5.28 7.12
CA LEU A 18 20.43 -4.18 6.26
C LEU A 18 19.40 -3.42 7.09
N SER A 19 19.73 -2.18 7.45
CA SER A 19 18.74 -1.28 8.05
C SER A 19 17.66 -1.08 7.00
N GLN A 20 16.53 -1.77 7.15
CA GLN A 20 15.35 -1.48 6.38
C GLN A 20 14.81 -0.14 6.89
N SER A 21 14.83 0.86 6.01
CA SER A 21 14.37 2.21 6.32
C SER A 21 12.90 2.32 5.97
N VAL A 22 12.07 2.59 6.96
CA VAL A 22 10.64 2.86 6.76
C VAL A 22 10.36 4.36 6.83
N VAL A 23 9.32 4.82 6.15
CA VAL A 23 8.81 6.17 6.33
C VAL A 23 7.94 6.18 7.59
N SER A 24 8.19 7.12 8.50
CA SER A 24 7.32 7.40 9.66
C SER A 24 6.46 8.61 9.37
N LEU A 25 5.15 8.48 9.57
CA LEU A 25 4.16 9.52 9.34
C LEU A 25 3.38 9.78 10.62
N ASP A 26 3.29 11.04 11.06
CA ASP A 26 2.75 11.43 12.36
C ASP A 26 1.21 11.52 12.42
N GLY A 27 0.53 11.50 11.28
CA GLY A 27 -0.91 11.66 11.16
C GLY A 27 -1.41 13.10 11.26
N SER A 28 -0.54 14.10 11.07
CA SER A 28 -0.90 15.51 11.15
C SER A 28 -0.41 16.32 9.95
N ASN A 29 0.85 16.15 9.55
CA ASN A 29 1.43 16.96 8.46
C ASN A 29 2.52 16.24 7.65
N ASP A 30 2.94 15.04 8.05
CA ASP A 30 3.90 14.25 7.28
C ASP A 30 3.22 13.55 6.10
N TYR A 31 3.83 13.62 4.91
CA TYR A 31 3.45 12.89 3.71
C TYR A 31 4.60 12.89 2.70
N LEU A 32 4.54 11.99 1.71
CA LEU A 32 5.39 12.07 0.52
C LEU A 32 4.55 12.52 -0.67
N THR A 33 5.17 13.21 -1.61
CA THR A 33 4.49 13.63 -2.85
C THR A 33 5.48 13.74 -3.99
N THR A 34 4.99 13.59 -5.22
CA THR A 34 5.76 13.88 -6.43
C THR A 34 5.41 15.25 -6.97
N THR A 35 6.41 16.07 -7.30
CA THR A 35 6.18 17.38 -7.92
C THR A 35 5.85 17.28 -9.41
N GLU A 36 6.24 16.19 -10.06
CA GLU A 36 5.95 15.87 -11.46
C GLU A 36 5.02 14.64 -11.52
N THR A 37 4.05 14.64 -12.44
CA THR A 37 3.04 13.58 -12.55
C THR A 37 3.31 12.57 -13.66
N THR A 38 4.27 12.85 -14.54
CA THR A 38 4.58 11.99 -15.70
C THR A 38 5.04 10.59 -15.31
N GLY A 39 5.73 10.44 -14.17
CA GLY A 39 6.17 9.16 -13.64
C GLY A 39 5.17 8.46 -12.71
N THR A 40 4.08 9.12 -12.33
CA THR A 40 3.07 8.59 -11.39
C THR A 40 1.69 8.46 -12.00
N LYS A 41 1.53 8.82 -13.28
CA LYS A 41 0.33 8.61 -14.07
C LYS A 41 -0.06 7.13 -14.10
N LEU A 42 -1.30 6.85 -13.70
CA LEU A 42 -1.89 5.51 -13.72
C LEU A 42 -2.79 5.37 -14.95
N GLU A 43 -2.36 4.61 -15.94
CA GLU A 43 -3.12 4.34 -17.16
C GLU A 43 -3.03 2.87 -17.57
N GLY A 44 -4.08 2.37 -18.24
CA GLY A 44 -4.14 0.96 -18.64
C GLY A 44 -4.10 0.01 -17.44
N ASP A 45 -3.31 -1.05 -17.58
CA ASP A 45 -3.02 -2.00 -16.50
C ASP A 45 -1.99 -1.42 -15.54
N PHE A 46 -2.27 -1.46 -14.25
CA PHE A 46 -1.30 -1.05 -13.23
C PHE A 46 -1.44 -1.88 -11.96
N THR A 47 -0.42 -1.81 -11.12
CA THR A 47 -0.45 -2.27 -9.74
C THR A 47 0.12 -1.17 -8.86
N ILE A 48 -0.56 -0.90 -7.74
CA ILE A 48 0.00 -0.14 -6.63
C ILE A 48 0.14 -1.09 -5.47
N SER A 49 1.32 -1.19 -4.89
CA SER A 49 1.55 -2.08 -3.74
C SER A 49 2.53 -1.49 -2.75
N GLY A 50 2.40 -1.87 -1.49
CA GLY A 50 3.36 -1.51 -0.44
C GLY A 50 2.96 -2.05 0.92
N TRP A 51 3.85 -1.84 1.90
CA TRP A 51 3.61 -2.19 3.30
C TRP A 51 3.11 -0.99 4.08
N VAL A 52 2.11 -1.21 4.92
CA VAL A 52 1.58 -0.20 5.84
C VAL A 52 1.50 -0.74 7.26
N PHE A 53 1.81 0.10 8.24
CA PHE A 53 1.63 -0.16 9.66
C PHE A 53 0.73 0.95 10.23
N PRO A 54 -0.61 0.78 10.20
CA PRO A 54 -1.52 1.83 10.64
C PRO A 54 -1.55 1.96 12.17
N LYS A 55 -1.58 3.20 12.65
CA LYS A 55 -1.65 3.56 14.09
C LYS A 55 -2.73 4.59 14.41
N GLY A 56 -3.38 5.19 13.41
CA GLY A 56 -4.51 6.09 13.62
C GLY A 56 -5.84 5.34 13.79
N SER A 57 -6.77 5.98 14.50
CA SER A 57 -8.09 5.42 14.81
C SER A 57 -9.20 5.85 13.84
N ALA A 58 -9.00 6.94 13.10
CA ALA A 58 -9.93 7.46 12.09
C ALA A 58 -9.55 6.99 10.68
N THR A 59 -10.36 7.39 9.69
CA THR A 59 -10.01 7.28 8.27
C THR A 59 -8.71 8.03 7.99
N GLN A 60 -7.84 7.40 7.21
CA GLN A 60 -6.49 7.86 6.90
C GLN A 60 -6.18 7.59 5.43
N GLN A 61 -5.55 8.54 4.75
CA GLN A 61 -5.13 8.36 3.37
C GLN A 61 -3.84 7.56 3.27
N VAL A 62 -3.85 6.42 2.57
CA VAL A 62 -2.62 5.66 2.29
C VAL A 62 -1.97 6.16 1.00
N PHE A 63 -2.71 6.16 -0.10
CA PHE A 63 -2.26 6.58 -1.43
C PHE A 63 -3.34 7.44 -2.08
N HIS A 64 -2.95 8.50 -2.77
CA HIS A 64 -3.84 9.36 -3.54
C HIS A 64 -3.20 9.75 -4.87
N ASN A 65 -3.93 9.59 -5.97
CA ASN A 65 -3.60 10.17 -7.27
C ASN A 65 -4.89 10.54 -7.98
N GLU A 66 -5.17 11.84 -8.08
CA GLU A 66 -6.43 12.36 -8.63
C GLU A 66 -7.65 11.69 -7.96
N LEU A 67 -8.45 10.92 -8.70
CA LEU A 67 -9.64 10.22 -8.19
C LEU A 67 -9.34 8.80 -7.67
N PHE A 68 -8.11 8.30 -7.86
CA PHE A 68 -7.71 6.98 -7.38
C PHE A 68 -7.11 7.08 -6.00
N GLU A 69 -7.70 6.33 -5.07
CA GLU A 69 -7.33 6.40 -3.67
C GLU A 69 -7.31 5.02 -3.01
N ILE A 70 -6.39 4.88 -2.05
CA ILE A 70 -6.38 3.82 -1.05
C ILE A 70 -6.49 4.50 0.31
N GLN A 71 -7.54 4.21 1.04
CA GLN A 71 -7.75 4.68 2.41
C GLN A 71 -7.67 3.52 3.40
N TYR A 72 -7.18 3.77 4.60
CA TYR A 72 -7.32 2.88 5.76
C TYR A 72 -8.43 3.41 6.68
N GLN A 73 -9.43 2.57 7.00
CA GLN A 73 -10.66 2.99 7.69
C GLN A 73 -10.57 2.91 9.23
N GLY A 74 -9.39 3.16 9.80
CA GLY A 74 -9.20 3.32 11.24
C GLY A 74 -9.41 2.06 12.09
N SER A 75 -9.44 2.23 13.41
CA SER A 75 -9.42 1.11 14.39
C SER A 75 -10.76 0.39 14.54
N TYR A 76 -11.86 1.01 14.13
CA TYR A 76 -13.19 0.40 14.18
C TYR A 76 -13.39 -0.60 13.03
N TYR A 77 -13.16 -0.16 11.79
CA TYR A 77 -13.38 -1.00 10.61
C TYR A 77 -12.18 -1.91 10.30
N ARG A 78 -10.94 -1.43 10.49
CA ARG A 78 -9.72 -2.22 10.26
C ARG A 78 -9.69 -2.86 8.88
N GLN A 79 -9.90 -2.03 7.86
CA GLN A 79 -10.01 -2.44 6.45
C GLN A 79 -9.50 -1.30 5.55
N PHE A 80 -9.08 -1.65 4.34
CA PHE A 80 -8.81 -0.71 3.25
C PHE A 80 -10.09 -0.39 2.45
N ARG A 81 -10.17 0.84 1.94
CA ARG A 81 -11.21 1.32 1.02
C ARG A 81 -10.58 1.90 -0.24
N ILE A 82 -11.08 1.48 -1.40
CA ILE A 82 -10.53 1.81 -2.71
C ILE A 82 -11.51 2.68 -3.49
N TYR A 83 -11.01 3.78 -4.07
CA TYR A 83 -11.75 4.64 -4.98
C TYR A 83 -11.17 4.58 -6.40
N PRO A 84 -11.96 4.94 -7.44
CA PRO A 84 -13.40 5.26 -7.40
C PRO A 84 -14.33 4.12 -6.99
N GLY A 85 -15.46 4.48 -6.37
CA GLY A 85 -16.55 3.58 -5.96
C GLY A 85 -16.61 3.30 -4.45
N GLY A 86 -15.51 3.52 -3.73
CA GLY A 86 -15.48 3.41 -2.26
C GLY A 86 -15.71 1.97 -1.79
N TYR A 87 -15.17 0.98 -2.51
CA TYR A 87 -15.29 -0.43 -2.16
C TYR A 87 -14.30 -0.80 -1.05
N SER A 88 -14.74 -1.59 -0.08
CA SER A 88 -13.90 -1.97 1.05
C SER A 88 -13.50 -3.44 1.00
N THR A 89 -12.29 -3.70 1.46
CA THR A 89 -11.80 -5.02 1.88
C THR A 89 -12.62 -5.56 3.05
N THR A 90 -12.36 -6.81 3.46
CA THR A 90 -13.14 -7.46 4.53
C THR A 90 -12.93 -6.72 5.86
N TRP A 91 -14.01 -6.55 6.63
CA TRP A 91 -13.94 -5.95 7.95
C TRP A 91 -12.95 -6.71 8.84
N GLY A 92 -12.06 -5.98 9.52
CA GLY A 92 -11.07 -6.58 10.41
C GLY A 92 -9.87 -7.22 9.74
N GLU A 93 -9.74 -7.15 8.41
CA GLU A 93 -8.65 -7.77 7.66
C GLU A 93 -7.30 -7.04 7.81
N ALA A 94 -7.33 -5.75 8.13
CA ALA A 94 -6.14 -4.92 8.33
C ALA A 94 -6.16 -4.33 9.75
N SER A 95 -5.56 -5.04 10.70
CA SER A 95 -5.48 -4.63 12.10
C SER A 95 -4.63 -3.37 12.32
N ILE A 96 -4.91 -2.66 13.41
CA ILE A 96 -4.07 -1.55 13.87
C ILE A 96 -2.84 -2.08 14.62
N ASN A 97 -1.71 -1.41 14.46
CA ASN A 97 -0.42 -1.79 15.04
C ASN A 97 0.13 -3.14 14.53
N GLU A 98 -0.21 -3.51 13.30
CA GLU A 98 0.32 -4.67 12.59
C GLU A 98 0.78 -4.24 11.19
N TRP A 99 1.79 -4.91 10.65
CA TRP A 99 2.20 -4.71 9.26
C TRP A 99 1.23 -5.44 8.35
N HIS A 100 0.73 -4.73 7.33
CA HIS A 100 -0.07 -5.31 6.27
C HIS A 100 0.50 -4.95 4.92
N HIS A 101 0.59 -5.94 4.03
CA HIS A 101 0.88 -5.69 2.63
C HIS A 101 -0.42 -5.45 1.87
N ILE A 102 -0.55 -4.32 1.20
CA ILE A 102 -1.69 -4.00 0.33
C ILE A 102 -1.21 -4.01 -1.13
N ALA A 103 -1.97 -4.64 -2.02
CA ALA A 103 -1.79 -4.48 -3.46
C ALA A 103 -3.14 -4.27 -4.14
N VAL A 104 -3.23 -3.27 -5.00
CA VAL A 104 -4.39 -3.02 -5.86
C VAL A 104 -3.93 -3.13 -7.29
N THR A 105 -4.52 -4.07 -8.03
CA THR A 105 -4.26 -4.22 -9.46
C THR A 105 -5.48 -3.76 -10.26
N ARG A 106 -5.24 -3.13 -11.40
CA ARG A 106 -6.26 -2.86 -12.41
C ARG A 106 -5.91 -3.66 -13.66
N SER A 107 -6.89 -4.42 -14.14
CA SER A 107 -6.90 -4.99 -15.49
C SER A 107 -7.90 -4.21 -16.34
N SER A 108 -7.38 -3.46 -17.30
CA SER A 108 -8.08 -2.53 -18.17
C SER A 108 -8.42 -3.19 -19.51
N HIS A 109 -9.64 -2.96 -19.98
CA HIS A 109 -10.13 -3.49 -21.26
C HIS A 109 -10.68 -2.34 -22.10
N THR A 110 -10.05 -2.09 -23.24
CA THR A 110 -10.48 -1.02 -24.17
C THR A 110 -11.95 -1.20 -24.55
N ASN A 111 -12.75 -0.14 -24.37
CA ASN A 111 -14.19 -0.11 -24.67
C ASN A 111 -15.04 -1.10 -23.86
N ALA A 112 -14.60 -1.50 -22.66
CA ALA A 112 -15.35 -2.40 -21.77
C ALA A 112 -15.24 -1.95 -20.30
N TYR A 113 -15.11 -2.90 -19.38
CA TYR A 113 -15.00 -2.67 -17.94
C TYR A 113 -13.57 -2.86 -17.45
N ASP A 114 -13.14 -2.04 -16.50
CA ASP A 114 -11.99 -2.34 -15.67
C ASP A 114 -12.35 -3.39 -14.62
N THR A 115 -11.44 -4.33 -14.37
CA THR A 115 -11.52 -5.20 -13.19
C THR A 115 -10.41 -4.82 -12.23
N LEU A 116 -10.77 -4.52 -10.99
CA LEU A 116 -9.81 -4.25 -9.93
C LEU A 116 -9.78 -5.42 -8.96
N TYR A 117 -8.58 -5.82 -8.57
CA TYR A 117 -8.32 -6.83 -7.55
C TYR A 117 -7.56 -6.18 -6.41
N VAL A 118 -7.99 -6.46 -5.18
CA VAL A 118 -7.34 -5.96 -3.96
C VAL A 118 -6.85 -7.16 -3.17
N TYR A 119 -5.57 -7.13 -2.80
CA TYR A 119 -4.93 -8.15 -2.01
C TYR A 119 -4.44 -7.58 -0.69
N VAL A 120 -4.77 -8.25 0.42
CA VAL A 120 -4.23 -7.94 1.76
C VAL A 120 -3.43 -9.15 2.22
N ASP A 121 -2.18 -8.94 2.63
CA ASP A 121 -1.27 -9.99 3.10
C ASP A 121 -1.15 -11.18 2.11
N GLY A 122 -1.10 -10.83 0.82
CA GLY A 122 -0.95 -11.77 -0.29
C GLY A 122 -2.21 -12.56 -0.66
N LYS A 123 -3.36 -12.29 -0.02
CA LYS A 123 -4.65 -12.94 -0.30
C LYS A 123 -5.59 -11.97 -0.97
N GLN A 124 -6.31 -12.41 -2.00
CA GLN A 124 -7.33 -11.58 -2.63
C GLN A 124 -8.47 -11.34 -1.65
N SER A 125 -8.64 -10.08 -1.24
CA SER A 125 -9.70 -9.61 -0.36
C SER A 125 -10.97 -9.26 -1.12
N LEU A 126 -10.81 -8.59 -2.26
CA LEU A 126 -11.91 -8.01 -3.03
C LEU A 126 -11.62 -8.08 -4.52
N MET A 127 -12.68 -8.26 -5.31
CA MET A 127 -12.69 -8.03 -6.75
C MET A 127 -13.94 -7.22 -7.11
N PHE A 128 -13.78 -6.17 -7.92
CA PHE A 128 -14.91 -5.39 -8.43
C PHE A 128 -14.67 -4.92 -9.86
N VAL A 129 -15.78 -4.67 -10.58
CA VAL A 129 -15.75 -4.14 -11.95
C VAL A 129 -16.20 -2.69 -11.97
N ARG A 130 -15.65 -1.91 -12.90
CA ARG A 130 -16.06 -0.53 -13.18
C ARG A 130 -16.22 -0.33 -14.68
N ASP A 131 -17.28 0.35 -15.09
CA ASP A 131 -17.48 0.76 -16.47
C ASP A 131 -16.45 1.82 -16.90
N GLN A 132 -15.78 1.61 -18.04
CA GLN A 132 -14.88 2.61 -18.63
C GLN A 132 -15.62 3.75 -19.36
N SER A 133 -16.94 3.88 -19.20
CA SER A 133 -17.65 5.11 -19.60
C SER A 133 -17.19 6.37 -18.82
N SER A 134 -16.19 6.25 -17.95
CA SER A 134 -15.58 7.29 -17.12
C SER A 134 -14.04 7.22 -17.15
N THR A 135 -13.38 8.16 -16.46
CA THR A 135 -11.93 8.38 -16.35
C THR A 135 -11.07 7.13 -16.52
N THR A 136 -10.32 7.05 -17.64
CA THR A 136 -9.44 5.91 -17.96
C THR A 136 -8.04 6.04 -17.37
N THR A 137 -7.70 7.22 -16.86
CA THR A 137 -6.35 7.63 -16.51
C THR A 137 -6.40 8.46 -15.23
N PHE A 138 -5.49 8.22 -14.29
CA PHE A 138 -5.31 9.07 -13.12
C PHE A 138 -3.94 9.76 -13.23
N ASP A 139 -3.93 11.08 -13.44
CA ASP A 139 -2.70 11.83 -13.75
C ASP A 139 -2.44 13.03 -12.82
N GLY A 140 -3.11 13.04 -11.67
CA GLY A 140 -2.94 14.05 -10.64
C GLY A 140 -1.63 13.91 -9.87
N THR A 141 -1.40 14.88 -8.98
CA THR A 141 -0.30 14.81 -8.01
C THR A 141 -0.46 13.59 -7.12
N MET A 142 0.58 12.77 -7.05
CA MET A 142 0.60 11.61 -6.17
C MET A 142 0.96 12.03 -4.75
N TYR A 143 0.22 11.50 -3.78
CA TYR A 143 0.51 11.61 -2.36
C TYR A 143 0.52 10.23 -1.70
N LEU A 144 1.51 10.01 -0.83
CA LEU A 144 1.51 8.93 0.15
C LEU A 144 1.29 9.54 1.53
N GLY A 145 0.26 9.07 2.23
CA GLY A 145 -0.01 9.50 3.61
C GLY A 145 -0.88 10.74 3.77
N ARG A 146 -1.42 11.33 2.69
CA ARG A 146 -2.31 12.49 2.78
C ARG A 146 -3.37 12.54 1.68
N ASP A 147 -4.59 12.90 2.07
CA ASP A 147 -5.63 13.41 1.18
C ASP A 147 -5.50 14.95 1.03
N PRO A 148 -5.29 15.47 -0.19
CA PRO A 148 -5.12 16.91 -0.40
C PRO A 148 -6.41 17.72 -0.19
N ASP A 149 -7.58 17.11 -0.36
CA ASP A 149 -8.90 17.76 -0.39
C ASP A 149 -9.60 17.73 0.99
N TYR A 150 -9.45 16.64 1.74
CA TYR A 150 -10.13 16.42 3.02
C TYR A 150 -9.22 16.52 4.25
N GLY A 151 -7.90 16.66 4.04
CA GLY A 151 -6.95 16.82 5.14
C GLY A 151 -6.83 15.57 6.03
N GLU A 152 -7.09 14.38 5.47
CA GLU A 152 -6.86 13.11 6.13
C GLU A 152 -5.38 12.73 6.02
N TYR A 153 -4.71 12.46 7.15
CA TYR A 153 -3.30 12.11 7.19
C TYR A 153 -3.09 10.73 7.79
N PHE A 154 -2.18 9.94 7.21
CA PHE A 154 -1.81 8.65 7.75
C PHE A 154 -0.92 8.79 8.96
N ARG A 155 -1.28 8.07 10.04
CA ARG A 155 -0.44 7.90 11.22
C ARG A 155 0.09 6.48 11.23
N GLY A 156 1.39 6.31 11.09
CA GLY A 156 1.98 4.98 11.04
C GLY A 156 3.32 4.91 10.35
N PHE A 157 3.63 3.73 9.83
CA PHE A 157 4.80 3.49 9.00
C PHE A 157 4.39 3.00 7.61
N MET A 158 5.19 3.33 6.60
CA MET A 158 5.04 2.81 5.24
C MET A 158 6.39 2.37 4.70
N ASP A 159 6.39 1.34 3.85
CA ASP A 159 7.59 0.86 3.17
C ASP A 159 7.27 0.25 1.80
N GLU A 160 8.27 0.22 0.92
CA GLU A 160 8.26 -0.46 -0.39
C GLU A 160 7.07 -0.13 -1.31
N PHE A 161 6.57 1.11 -1.28
CA PHE A 161 5.53 1.54 -2.22
C PHE A 161 6.06 1.64 -3.65
N ALA A 162 5.37 0.98 -4.60
CA ALA A 162 5.66 0.96 -6.03
C ALA A 162 4.38 1.04 -6.86
#